data_AF-A0A957LCY2-F1
#
_entry.id   AF-A0A957LCY2-F1
#
_cell.length_a   1.000
_cell.length_b   1.000
_cell.length_c   1.000
_cell.angle_alpha   90.00
_cell.angle_beta   90.00
_cell.angle_gamma   90.00
#
_symmetry.space_group_name_H-M   'P 1'
#
loop_
_entity.id
_entity.type
_entity.pdbx_description
1 polymer ?
#
loop_
_entity_poly.entity_id
_entity_poly.type
_entity_poly.pdbx_seq_one_letter_code
_entity_poly.pdbx_strand_id
1 'polypeptide(L)'
;MEVWAGERFCHACCKCGYSNGTHVHFARRYNGRWVAADGAIPFNLDGWVSEGLGQECDGLLVRNGVAKEACVCAEEINELVR
;
A
#
# COMPACT_ATOMS: atom_id res chain seq x y z
N MET A 1 24.77 1.13 -5.42
CA MET A 1 23.96 2.19 -4.82
C MET A 1 23.12 1.54 -3.74
N GLU A 2 23.29 1.97 -2.51
CA GLU A 2 22.54 1.49 -1.35
C GLU A 2 21.50 2.55 -0.99
N VAL A 3 20.34 2.12 -0.49
CA VAL A 3 19.24 2.99 -0.09
C VAL A 3 18.68 2.53 1.24
N TRP A 4 18.27 3.49 2.06
CA TRP A 4 17.79 3.24 3.41
C TRP A 4 16.30 3.53 3.53
N ALA A 5 15.62 2.84 4.44
CA ALA A 5 14.22 3.13 4.73
C ALA A 5 14.06 4.58 5.21
N GLY A 6 13.09 5.30 4.63
CA GLY A 6 12.84 6.72 4.90
C GLY A 6 13.56 7.68 3.95
N GLU A 7 14.45 7.20 3.08
CA GLU A 7 15.07 8.04 2.05
C GLU A 7 14.09 8.35 0.92
N ARG A 8 14.20 9.56 0.36
CA ARG A 8 13.41 9.98 -0.80
C ARG A 8 13.93 9.26 -2.04
N PHE A 9 13.21 8.22 -2.45
CA PHE A 9 13.65 7.37 -3.56
C PHE A 9 13.01 7.70 -4.92
N CYS A 10 12.01 8.60 -5.01
CA CYS A 10 11.34 8.96 -6.28
C CYS A 10 10.42 10.20 -6.15
N HIS A 11 9.79 10.60 -7.27
CA HIS A 11 8.63 11.50 -7.32
C HIS A 11 7.50 10.82 -8.09
N ALA A 12 6.28 10.79 -7.53
CA ALA A 12 5.12 10.16 -8.18
C ALA A 12 4.76 10.87 -9.49
N CYS A 13 4.43 10.11 -10.55
CA CYS A 13 4.09 10.66 -11.86
C CYS A 13 3.09 9.77 -12.61
N CYS A 14 2.01 10.37 -13.12
CA CYS A 14 0.97 9.66 -13.86
C CYS A 14 1.37 9.30 -15.31
N LYS A 15 2.50 9.81 -15.83
CA LYS A 15 2.89 9.60 -17.24
C LYS A 15 3.52 8.24 -17.54
N CYS A 16 3.86 7.46 -16.51
CA CYS A 16 4.62 6.21 -16.67
C CYS A 16 3.72 4.95 -16.70
N GLY A 17 2.42 5.10 -16.94
CA GLY A 17 1.46 3.99 -16.96
C GLY A 17 0.02 4.50 -17.04
N TYR A 18 -0.93 3.62 -16.69
CA TYR A 18 -2.33 3.99 -16.51
C TYR A 18 -2.62 4.22 -15.03
N SER A 19 -3.30 5.31 -14.69
CA SER A 19 -3.79 5.59 -13.34
C SER A 19 -5.11 6.35 -13.42
N ASN A 20 -6.04 6.05 -12.53
CA ASN A 20 -7.30 6.77 -12.36
C ASN A 20 -7.23 7.89 -11.30
N GLY A 21 -6.11 8.01 -10.56
CA GLY A 21 -6.00 8.87 -9.40
C GLY A 21 -4.57 9.19 -8.97
N THR A 22 -4.45 9.94 -7.89
CA THR A 22 -3.16 10.34 -7.29
C THR A 22 -2.79 9.37 -6.17
N HIS A 23 -1.93 8.42 -6.49
CA HIS A 23 -1.43 7.42 -5.53
C HIS A 23 -0.08 6.87 -5.99
N VAL A 24 0.53 6.06 -5.13
CA VAL A 24 1.77 5.34 -5.44
C VAL A 24 1.46 3.85 -5.49
N HIS A 25 1.82 3.21 -6.60
CA HIS A 25 1.84 1.75 -6.69
C HIS A 25 3.22 1.23 -6.31
N PHE A 26 3.26 0.28 -5.38
CA PHE A 26 4.45 -0.44 -5.00
C PHE A 26 4.07 -1.90 -4.74
N ALA A 27 5.06 -2.78 -4.78
CA ALA A 27 4.83 -4.19 -4.58
C ALA A 27 6.12 -4.86 -4.08
N ARG A 28 5.96 -5.96 -3.36
CA ARG A 28 7.06 -6.78 -2.86
C ARG A 28 7.25 -8.02 -3.72
N ARG A 29 8.51 -8.39 -3.93
CA ARG A 29 8.90 -9.65 -4.55
C ARG A 29 9.91 -10.36 -3.66
N TYR A 30 9.83 -11.68 -3.63
CA TYR A 30 10.78 -12.54 -2.95
C TYR A 30 11.28 -13.60 -3.93
N ASN A 31 12.60 -13.68 -4.12
CA ASN A 31 13.23 -14.57 -5.10
C ASN A 31 12.60 -14.49 -6.50
N GLY A 32 12.33 -13.27 -6.97
CA GLY A 32 11.74 -13.00 -8.30
C GLY A 32 10.23 -13.24 -8.40
N ARG A 33 9.58 -13.79 -7.38
CA ARG A 33 8.14 -14.05 -7.36
C ARG A 33 7.40 -12.91 -6.66
N TRP A 34 6.24 -12.56 -7.19
CA TRP A 34 5.30 -11.66 -6.53
C TRP A 34 4.79 -12.29 -5.23
N VAL A 35 4.72 -11.49 -4.17
CA VAL A 35 4.11 -11.88 -2.90
C VAL A 35 2.84 -11.06 -2.74
N ALA A 36 1.73 -11.74 -2.43
CA ALA A 36 0.42 -11.11 -2.26
C ALA A 36 0.45 -9.99 -1.22
N ALA A 37 -0.44 -9.00 -1.39
CA ALA A 37 -0.59 -7.88 -0.47
C ALA A 37 -1.28 -8.32 0.83
N ASP A 38 -2.16 -9.31 0.72
CA ASP A 38 -2.87 -9.99 1.79
C ASP A 38 -2.45 -11.48 1.86
N GLY A 39 -2.69 -12.12 3.01
CA GLY A 39 -2.47 -13.56 3.21
C GLY A 39 -1.54 -13.91 4.37
N ALA A 40 -0.97 -15.12 4.33
CA ALA A 40 -0.27 -15.70 5.47
C ALA A 40 1.02 -14.96 5.89
N ILE A 41 1.66 -14.26 4.95
CA ILE A 41 2.81 -13.40 5.26
C ILE A 41 2.28 -11.97 5.31
N PRO A 42 2.22 -11.32 6.48
CA PRO A 42 1.66 -9.98 6.59
C PRO A 42 2.47 -8.98 5.77
N PHE A 43 1.79 -8.05 5.11
CA PHE A 43 2.43 -6.89 4.50
C PHE A 43 2.35 -5.73 5.48
N ASN A 44 3.42 -5.56 6.28
CA ASN A 44 3.51 -4.57 7.33
C ASN A 44 4.24 -3.30 6.84
N LEU A 45 3.56 -2.16 6.99
CA LEU A 45 4.00 -0.83 6.60
C LEU A 45 4.01 0.08 7.85
N ASP A 46 5.05 -0.09 8.68
CA ASP A 46 5.21 0.64 9.95
C ASP A 46 4.03 0.46 10.92
N GLY A 47 3.65 -0.80 11.12
CA GLY A 47 2.54 -1.21 11.98
C GLY A 47 1.17 -1.27 11.30
N TRP A 48 1.01 -0.66 10.12
CA TRP A 48 -0.17 -0.88 9.29
C TRP A 48 -0.04 -2.19 8.52
N VAL A 49 -0.97 -3.12 8.77
CA VAL A 49 -1.01 -4.41 8.09
C VAL A 49 -2.09 -4.38 7.03
N SER A 50 -1.74 -4.77 5.80
CA SER A 50 -2.70 -4.90 4.70
C SER A 50 -3.52 -6.18 4.82
N GLU A 51 -4.83 -6.04 4.62
CA GLU A 51 -5.80 -7.13 4.58
C GLU A 51 -6.71 -6.97 3.36
N GLY A 52 -7.02 -8.06 2.65
CA GLY A 52 -7.90 -8.05 1.49
C GLY A 52 -9.34 -8.40 1.87
N LEU A 53 -10.30 -7.82 1.16
CA LEU A 53 -11.73 -8.11 1.33
C LEU A 53 -12.30 -9.07 0.26
N GLY A 54 -11.42 -9.73 -0.49
CA GLY A 54 -11.77 -10.80 -1.45
C GLY A 54 -11.96 -10.33 -2.89
N GLN A 55 -11.84 -9.03 -3.17
CA GLN A 55 -11.78 -8.48 -4.52
C GLN A 55 -10.49 -7.70 -4.74
N GLU A 56 -10.08 -7.62 -6.01
CA GLU A 56 -8.92 -6.80 -6.38
C GLU A 56 -9.19 -5.32 -6.03
N CYS A 57 -8.18 -4.66 -5.47
CA CYS A 57 -8.24 -3.26 -5.00
C CYS A 57 -9.22 -3.01 -3.84
N ASP A 58 -9.81 -4.05 -3.26
CA ASP A 58 -10.71 -3.97 -2.11
C ASP A 58 -10.04 -4.54 -0.85
N GLY A 59 -9.83 -3.69 0.15
CA GLY A 59 -8.99 -4.04 1.29
C GLY A 59 -8.92 -2.98 2.38
N LEU A 60 -8.19 -3.32 3.44
CA LEU A 60 -8.00 -2.52 4.63
C LEU A 60 -6.51 -2.35 4.94
N LEU A 61 -6.18 -1.24 5.59
CA LEU A 61 -4.99 -1.12 6.42
C LEU A 61 -5.41 -1.14 7.89
N VAL A 62 -4.86 -2.06 8.66
CA VAL A 62 -5.21 -2.27 10.07
C VAL A 62 -4.02 -1.97 10.97
N ARG A 63 -4.22 -1.15 12.01
CA ARG A 63 -3.22 -0.85 13.04
C ARG A 63 -3.91 -0.59 14.37
N ASN A 64 -3.55 -1.32 15.42
CA ASN A 64 -4.04 -1.12 16.80
C ASN A 64 -5.58 -1.05 16.93
N GLY A 65 -6.30 -1.89 16.18
CA GLY A 65 -7.77 -1.91 16.17
C GLY A 65 -8.43 -0.82 15.32
N VAL A 66 -7.66 0.06 14.68
CA VAL A 66 -8.14 1.00 13.66
C VAL A 66 -8.02 0.34 12.29
N ALA A 67 -9.11 0.34 11.53
CA ALA A 67 -9.13 -0.08 10.14
C ALA A 67 -9.38 1.14 9.23
N LYS A 68 -8.61 1.23 8.14
CA LYS A 68 -8.74 2.25 7.09
C LYS A 68 -9.00 1.55 5.77
N GLU A 69 -10.17 1.79 5.19
CA GLU A 69 -10.63 1.09 4.00
C GLU A 69 -10.11 1.72 2.71
N ALA A 70 -9.79 0.86 1.74
CA ALA A 70 -9.44 1.29 0.40
C ALA A 70 -10.64 1.96 -0.27
N CYS A 71 -10.46 3.19 -0.73
CA CYS A 71 -11.50 3.97 -1.35
C CYS A 71 -10.91 4.80 -2.50
N VAL A 72 -11.71 5.06 -3.52
CA VAL A 72 -11.37 6.03 -4.59
C VAL A 72 -11.39 7.47 -4.06
N CYS A 73 -12.09 7.71 -2.94
CA CYS A 73 -12.16 8.99 -2.26
C CYS A 73 -10.84 9.39 -1.60
N ALA A 74 -10.69 10.67 -1.26
CA ALA A 74 -9.59 11.20 -0.47
C ALA A 74 -10.18 11.92 0.75
N GLU A 75 -10.48 11.14 1.79
CA GLU A 75 -11.27 11.56 2.94
C GLU A 75 -10.64 11.04 4.24
N GLU A 76 -11.15 11.47 5.39
CA GLU A 76 -10.66 11.03 6.70
C GLU A 76 -10.73 9.49 6.86
N ILE A 77 -11.66 8.84 6.15
CA ILE A 77 -11.86 7.39 6.22
C ILE A 77 -10.64 6.59 5.73
N ASN A 78 -9.82 7.15 4.84
CA ASN A 78 -8.63 6.51 4.28
C ASN A 78 -7.33 7.30 4.51
N GLU A 79 -7.40 8.37 5.30
CA GLU A 79 -6.22 9.09 5.77
C GLU A 79 -5.44 8.28 6.82
N LEU A 80 -4.13 8.12 6.59
CA LEU A 80 -3.20 7.54 7.55
C LEU A 80 -2.52 8.65 8.33
N VAL A 81 -2.94 8.84 9.58
CA VAL A 81 -2.27 9.76 10.50
C VAL A 81 -1.04 9.06 11.10
N ARG A 82 0.09 9.77 11.12
CA ARG A 82 1.38 9.26 11.58
C ARG A 82 1.34 8.89 13.06
#